data_AF-U2ZZ23-F1
#
_entry.id   AF-U2ZZ23-F1
#
_cell.length_a   1.000
_cell.length_b   1.000
_cell.length_c   1.000
_cell.angle_alpha   90.00
_cell.angle_beta   90.00
_cell.angle_gamma   90.00
#
_symmetry.space_group_name_H-M   'P 1'
#
loop_
_entity.id
_entity.type
_entity.pdbx_description
1 polymer ?
#
loop_
_entity_poly.entity_id
_entity_poly.type
_entity_poly.pdbx_seq_one_letter_code
_entity_poly.pdbx_strand_id
1 'polypeptide(L)'
;MVAGGNGGMIRYRRLVARAVALALICGAPMAVAQAQETGATTGDGQPFDPDNLPPVSYPALAETADTMFDFIPEGWVMESHKQGDLNNDGKDDFAAILRMRDPANMVSDPWLGEPLDTNPRILLVAFREGEGLFRRVVANHVLIPRRDNPMQEDPLREIAIKRGVLTLTLENFMNAGAGGRGMRPMPFAGRRPISF
;
A
#
# COMPACT_ATOMS: atom_id res chain seq x y z
N MET A 1 49.34 16.96 22.82
CA MET A 1 49.70 16.80 21.39
C MET A 1 48.58 16.01 20.74
N VAL A 2 47.90 16.60 19.73
CA VAL A 2 47.03 15.98 18.70
C VAL A 2 45.77 15.26 19.25
N ALA A 3 44.56 15.83 19.24
CA ALA A 3 43.66 16.16 18.10
C ALA A 3 43.02 14.94 17.40
N GLY A 4 41.71 15.05 17.12
CA GLY A 4 41.09 14.45 15.94
C GLY A 4 40.06 13.36 16.19
N GLY A 5 38.77 13.72 16.14
CA GLY A 5 37.69 12.76 15.91
C GLY A 5 37.63 12.29 14.45
N ASN A 6 36.87 11.21 14.23
CA ASN A 6 36.30 10.74 12.95
C ASN A 6 35.27 9.66 13.34
N GLY A 7 33.98 9.70 12.98
CA GLY A 7 33.38 10.23 11.76
C GLY A 7 33.66 9.29 10.60
N GLY A 8 32.96 8.15 10.50
CA GLY A 8 33.28 7.10 9.53
C GLY A 8 32.11 6.24 9.06
N MET A 9 31.33 6.78 8.12
CA MET A 9 30.58 6.13 7.03
C MET A 9 30.33 4.61 7.08
N ILE A 10 29.04 4.24 7.16
CA ILE A 10 28.54 2.94 6.68
C ILE A 10 28.53 2.97 5.15
N ARG A 11 29.38 2.14 4.52
CA ARG A 11 29.43 1.96 3.06
C ARG A 11 28.47 0.84 2.65
N TYR A 12 27.44 1.18 1.87
CA TYR A 12 26.61 0.20 1.17
C TYR A 12 27.36 -0.32 -0.06
N ARG A 13 27.75 -1.61 -0.06
CA ARG A 13 28.29 -2.29 -1.25
C ARG A 13 27.13 -2.83 -2.08
N ARG A 14 26.97 -2.32 -3.30
CA ARG A 14 26.14 -2.93 -4.35
C ARG A 14 26.80 -4.25 -4.80
N LEU A 15 26.09 -5.36 -4.71
CA LEU A 15 26.46 -6.61 -5.37
C LEU A 15 25.66 -6.72 -6.67
N VAL A 16 26.36 -6.65 -7.80
CA VAL A 16 25.84 -6.98 -9.13
C VAL A 16 26.19 -8.45 -9.35
N ALA A 17 25.19 -9.34 -9.38
CA ALA A 17 25.40 -10.74 -9.73
C ALA A 17 25.04 -10.96 -11.21
N ARG A 18 26.05 -11.31 -12.02
CA ARG A 18 25.89 -11.87 -13.36
C ARG A 18 25.80 -13.39 -13.25
N ALA A 19 24.69 -13.97 -13.69
CA ALA A 19 24.54 -15.41 -13.84
C ALA A 19 25.06 -15.84 -15.22
N VAL A 20 25.94 -16.83 -15.25
CA VAL A 20 26.30 -17.60 -16.44
C VAL A 20 25.96 -19.05 -16.14
N ALA A 21 25.07 -19.63 -16.94
CA ALA A 21 24.68 -21.02 -16.86
C ALA A 21 25.72 -21.91 -17.57
N LEU A 22 26.10 -23.01 -16.94
CA LEU A 22 26.71 -24.16 -17.59
C LEU A 22 26.17 -25.44 -16.94
N ALA A 23 25.48 -26.25 -17.74
CA ALA A 23 25.01 -27.57 -17.33
C ALA A 23 26.06 -28.63 -17.66
N LEU A 24 26.31 -29.59 -16.75
CA LEU A 24 26.78 -30.95 -17.07
C LEU A 24 26.64 -31.90 -15.85
N ILE A 25 25.67 -32.81 -16.01
CA ILE A 25 25.45 -34.19 -15.53
C ILE A 25 26.53 -34.85 -14.63
N CYS A 26 26.16 -35.26 -13.41
CA CYS A 26 26.65 -36.49 -12.73
C CYS A 26 25.77 -36.87 -11.50
N GLY A 27 25.63 -38.16 -11.20
CA GLY A 27 24.58 -38.74 -10.34
C GLY A 27 24.81 -38.80 -8.81
N ALA A 28 23.66 -38.92 -8.10
CA ALA A 28 23.32 -39.45 -6.74
C ALA A 28 24.32 -39.38 -5.55
N PRO A 29 23.88 -39.29 -4.27
CA PRO A 29 22.53 -39.53 -3.74
C PRO A 29 21.91 -38.33 -3.00
N MET A 30 20.59 -38.43 -2.76
CA MET A 30 19.81 -37.49 -1.95
C MET A 30 20.36 -37.41 -0.52
N ALA A 31 20.97 -36.28 -0.18
CA ALA A 31 21.12 -35.85 1.20
C ALA A 31 19.86 -35.06 1.58
N VAL A 32 19.13 -35.54 2.58
CA VAL A 32 18.07 -34.78 3.24
C VAL A 32 18.73 -33.58 3.91
N ALA A 33 18.68 -32.43 3.25
CA ALA A 33 19.00 -31.16 3.87
C ALA A 33 17.85 -30.83 4.82
N GLN A 34 18.08 -30.96 6.12
CA GLN A 34 17.19 -30.37 7.11
C GLN A 34 17.30 -28.86 6.98
N ALA A 35 16.29 -28.24 6.36
CA ALA A 35 16.07 -26.82 6.46
C ALA A 35 15.75 -26.51 7.92
N GLN A 36 16.66 -25.84 8.62
CA GLN A 36 16.31 -25.13 9.83
C GLN A 36 15.44 -23.95 9.40
N GLU A 37 14.13 -24.07 9.62
CA GLU A 37 13.18 -22.99 9.49
C GLU A 37 13.53 -21.93 10.54
N THR A 38 14.17 -20.84 10.11
CA THR A 38 14.21 -19.60 10.89
C THR A 38 12.81 -19.01 10.88
N GLY A 39 12.11 -19.19 12.00
CA GLY A 39 10.70 -18.84 12.16
C GLY A 39 10.39 -17.38 11.85
N ALA A 40 9.42 -17.19 10.96
CA ALA A 40 8.50 -16.08 10.97
C ALA A 40 7.10 -16.71 10.90
N THR A 41 6.64 -17.20 12.04
CA THR A 41 5.31 -17.80 12.18
C THR A 41 4.30 -16.68 12.37
N THR A 42 3.71 -16.21 11.27
CA THR A 42 2.38 -15.60 11.29
C THR A 42 1.50 -16.42 10.36
N GLY A 43 1.28 -17.67 10.76
CA GLY A 43 0.45 -18.66 10.07
C GLY A 43 -0.29 -19.57 11.07
N ASP A 44 -0.36 -19.15 12.33
CA ASP A 44 -1.06 -19.87 13.38
C ASP A 44 -2.40 -19.19 13.55
N GLY A 45 -3.50 -19.93 13.73
CA GLY A 45 -4.85 -19.40 13.93
C GLY A 45 -5.01 -18.56 15.20
N GLN A 46 -4.26 -17.47 15.31
CA GLN A 46 -4.40 -16.43 16.31
C GLN A 46 -5.50 -15.47 15.88
N PRO A 47 -6.33 -15.00 16.82
CA PRO A 47 -7.25 -13.90 16.55
C PRO A 47 -6.50 -12.70 15.99
N PHE A 48 -7.15 -11.96 15.11
CA PHE A 48 -6.63 -10.72 14.55
C PHE A 48 -6.25 -9.75 15.69
N ASP A 49 -5.01 -9.26 15.62
CA ASP A 49 -4.47 -8.30 16.57
C ASP A 49 -4.12 -6.98 15.84
N PRO A 50 -4.87 -5.89 16.08
CA PRO A 50 -4.61 -4.60 15.43
C PRO A 50 -3.25 -4.00 15.82
N ASP A 51 -2.71 -4.34 17.00
CA ASP A 51 -1.43 -3.81 17.49
C ASP A 51 -0.23 -4.55 16.89
N ASN A 52 -0.45 -5.71 16.24
CA ASN A 52 0.58 -6.56 15.66
C ASN A 52 0.44 -6.72 14.14
N LEU A 53 0.16 -5.61 13.45
CA LEU A 53 0.18 -5.60 11.99
C LEU A 53 1.61 -5.55 11.43
N PRO A 54 1.86 -6.18 10.27
CA PRO A 54 3.16 -6.08 9.61
C PRO A 54 3.55 -4.62 9.37
N PRO A 55 4.82 -4.24 9.61
CA PRO A 55 5.28 -2.88 9.37
C PRO A 55 5.20 -2.55 7.88
N VAL A 56 4.78 -1.33 7.57
CA VAL A 56 4.67 -0.84 6.20
C VAL A 56 5.79 0.15 5.93
N SER A 57 6.50 -0.05 4.82
CA SER A 57 7.39 0.97 4.24
C SER A 57 6.69 1.65 3.06
N TYR A 58 6.51 2.96 3.14
CA TYR A 58 5.93 3.75 2.06
C TYR A 58 7.03 4.21 1.08
N PRO A 59 6.90 3.91 -0.22
CA PRO A 59 7.85 4.37 -1.22
C PRO A 59 7.73 5.88 -1.46
N ALA A 60 8.86 6.52 -1.73
CA ALA A 60 8.85 7.88 -2.27
C ALA A 60 8.42 7.82 -3.75
N LEU A 61 7.27 8.40 -4.07
CA LEU A 61 6.80 8.50 -5.45
C LEU A 61 7.63 9.52 -6.23
N ALA A 62 7.90 9.23 -7.51
CA ALA A 62 8.59 10.15 -8.41
C ALA A 62 7.94 11.53 -8.42
N GLU A 63 8.73 12.59 -8.61
CA GLU A 63 8.20 13.96 -8.72
C GLU A 63 7.55 14.20 -10.07
N THR A 64 8.09 13.58 -11.12
CA THR A 64 7.59 13.67 -12.49
C THR A 64 7.54 12.31 -13.14
N ALA A 65 6.65 12.13 -14.11
CA ALA A 65 6.50 10.91 -14.89
C ALA A 65 5.98 11.22 -16.29
N ASP A 66 6.31 10.35 -17.24
CA ASP A 66 5.83 10.51 -18.62
C ASP A 66 4.38 10.02 -18.75
N THR A 67 4.04 8.96 -18.02
CA THR A 67 2.69 8.39 -17.96
C THR A 67 2.19 8.26 -16.52
N MET A 68 0.88 8.12 -16.36
CA MET A 68 0.26 7.88 -15.04
C MET A 68 0.77 6.58 -14.37
N PHE A 69 1.20 5.59 -15.16
CA PHE A 69 1.65 4.29 -14.65
C PHE A 69 3.08 4.33 -14.12
N ASP A 70 3.91 5.27 -14.57
CA ASP A 70 5.32 5.35 -14.13
C ASP A 70 5.45 5.90 -12.70
N PHE A 71 4.37 6.41 -12.12
CA PHE A 71 4.31 6.72 -10.69
C PHE A 71 4.11 5.50 -9.81
N ILE A 72 3.76 4.32 -10.36
CA ILE A 72 3.45 3.13 -9.56
C ILE A 72 4.78 2.46 -9.16
N PRO A 73 5.12 2.43 -7.86
CA PRO A 73 6.34 1.77 -7.40
C PRO A 73 6.16 0.25 -7.41
N GLU A 74 7.28 -0.48 -7.37
CA GLU A 74 7.28 -1.93 -7.25
C GLU A 74 6.52 -2.38 -5.98
N GLY A 75 5.72 -3.44 -6.11
CA GLY A 75 4.89 -3.94 -5.01
C GLY A 75 3.62 -3.13 -4.76
N TRP A 76 3.29 -2.16 -5.62
CA TRP A 76 2.04 -1.40 -5.59
C TRP A 76 1.27 -1.56 -6.89
N VAL A 77 -0.03 -1.31 -6.82
CA VAL A 77 -0.94 -1.32 -7.97
C VAL A 77 -1.83 -0.09 -7.95
N MET A 78 -2.23 0.39 -9.13
CA MET A 78 -3.25 1.43 -9.23
C MET A 78 -4.63 0.79 -9.04
N GLU A 79 -5.22 1.00 -7.86
CA GLU A 79 -6.53 0.45 -7.49
C GLU A 79 -7.67 1.22 -8.17
N SER A 80 -7.55 2.55 -8.21
CA SER A 80 -8.52 3.40 -8.89
C SER A 80 -7.88 4.69 -9.38
N HIS A 81 -8.44 5.29 -10.43
CA HIS A 81 -8.02 6.60 -10.91
C HIS A 81 -9.19 7.40 -11.48
N LYS A 82 -9.02 8.72 -11.53
CA LYS A 82 -9.89 9.70 -12.19
C LYS A 82 -9.02 10.73 -12.92
N GLN A 83 -9.50 11.16 -14.07
CA GLN A 83 -8.90 12.23 -14.85
C GLN A 83 -9.87 13.40 -14.91
N GLY A 84 -9.31 14.59 -15.03
CA GLY A 84 -10.05 15.83 -15.21
C GLY A 84 -9.19 17.02 -14.80
N ASP A 85 -9.51 18.17 -15.36
CA ASP A 85 -8.85 19.44 -15.06
C ASP A 85 -9.07 19.83 -13.59
N LEU A 86 -8.02 19.76 -12.75
CA LEU A 86 -8.05 20.08 -11.31
C LEU A 86 -7.51 21.49 -11.03
N ASN A 87 -6.64 22.01 -11.89
CA ASN A 87 -6.01 23.32 -11.72
C ASN A 87 -6.62 24.42 -12.64
N ASN A 88 -7.64 24.07 -13.42
CA ASN A 88 -8.33 24.91 -14.39
C ASN A 88 -7.40 25.44 -15.50
N ASP A 89 -6.45 24.62 -15.96
CA ASP A 89 -5.54 24.93 -17.07
C ASP A 89 -6.00 24.38 -18.43
N GLY A 90 -7.13 23.67 -18.45
CA GLY A 90 -7.73 23.06 -19.63
C GLY A 90 -7.09 21.73 -20.04
N LYS A 91 -6.18 21.16 -19.25
CA LYS A 91 -5.60 19.83 -19.46
C LYS A 91 -6.16 18.85 -18.44
N ASP A 92 -6.29 17.59 -18.85
CA ASP A 92 -6.70 16.53 -17.94
C ASP A 92 -5.55 16.16 -16.99
N ASP A 93 -5.65 16.64 -15.76
CA ASP A 93 -4.87 16.15 -14.62
C ASP A 93 -5.38 14.76 -14.19
N PHE A 94 -4.69 14.12 -13.24
CA PHE A 94 -5.20 12.87 -12.68
C PHE A 94 -5.02 12.76 -11.15
N ALA A 95 -5.93 12.00 -10.56
CA ALA A 95 -5.86 11.52 -9.19
C ALA A 95 -6.00 10.00 -9.18
N ALA A 96 -5.16 9.33 -8.39
CA ALA A 96 -5.14 7.87 -8.28
C ALA A 96 -4.98 7.42 -6.84
N ILE A 97 -5.57 6.25 -6.55
CA ILE A 97 -5.30 5.50 -5.32
C ILE A 97 -4.37 4.35 -5.67
N LEU A 98 -3.19 4.38 -5.08
CA LEU A 98 -2.24 3.28 -5.15
C LEU A 98 -2.46 2.39 -3.94
N ARG A 99 -2.51 1.08 -4.14
CA ARG A 99 -2.64 0.08 -3.08
C ARG A 99 -1.42 -0.83 -3.08
N MET A 100 -0.86 -1.08 -1.90
CA MET A 100 0.22 -2.05 -1.75
C MET A 100 -0.31 -3.45 -2.12
N ARG A 101 0.54 -4.30 -2.70
CA ARG A 101 0.22 -5.69 -3.02
C ARG A 101 1.25 -6.60 -2.36
N ASP A 102 1.27 -6.56 -1.03
CA ASP A 102 2.12 -7.42 -0.23
C ASP A 102 1.26 -8.54 0.41
N PRO A 103 1.50 -9.81 0.07
CA PRO A 103 0.83 -10.94 0.71
C PRO A 103 0.99 -10.98 2.23
N ALA A 104 2.06 -10.40 2.78
CA ALA A 104 2.24 -10.31 4.23
C ALA A 104 1.15 -9.48 4.92
N ASN A 105 0.53 -8.54 4.20
CA ASN A 105 -0.57 -7.71 4.70
C ASN A 105 -1.95 -8.36 4.52
N MET A 106 -2.01 -9.62 4.05
CA MET A 106 -3.22 -10.44 4.08
C MET A 106 -3.27 -11.21 5.41
N VAL A 107 -3.87 -10.61 6.43
CA VAL A 107 -3.86 -11.15 7.79
C VAL A 107 -5.04 -12.11 7.99
N SER A 108 -4.74 -13.39 8.18
CA SER A 108 -5.76 -14.39 8.49
C SER A 108 -6.29 -14.25 9.91
N ASP A 109 -7.58 -14.53 10.10
CA ASP A 109 -8.22 -14.65 11.41
C ASP A 109 -9.09 -15.92 11.39
N PRO A 110 -9.03 -16.80 12.41
CA PRO A 110 -9.85 -18.02 12.50
C PRO A 110 -11.36 -17.80 12.39
N TRP A 111 -11.84 -16.62 12.77
CA TRP A 111 -13.23 -16.20 12.77
C TRP A 111 -13.66 -15.52 11.47
N LEU A 112 -12.71 -15.19 10.60
CA LEU A 112 -12.97 -14.71 9.26
C LEU A 112 -13.01 -15.86 8.25
N GLY A 113 -13.97 -15.81 7.33
CA GLY A 113 -14.03 -16.75 6.22
C GLY A 113 -12.95 -16.52 5.15
N GLU A 114 -12.32 -15.35 5.15
CA GLU A 114 -11.30 -14.91 4.18
C GLU A 114 -10.25 -14.04 4.91
N PRO A 115 -8.98 -14.06 4.50
CA PRO A 115 -7.96 -13.18 5.08
C PRO A 115 -8.32 -11.70 4.96
N LEU A 116 -7.99 -10.93 5.99
CA LEU A 116 -8.17 -9.49 6.02
C LEU A 116 -7.08 -8.81 5.20
N ASP A 117 -7.47 -8.17 4.10
CA ASP A 117 -6.54 -7.32 3.35
C ASP A 117 -6.31 -6.00 4.10
N THR A 118 -5.12 -5.86 4.68
CA THR A 118 -4.66 -4.67 5.42
C THR A 118 -3.68 -3.83 4.60
N ASN A 119 -3.57 -4.07 3.29
CA ASN A 119 -2.64 -3.34 2.45
C ASN A 119 -2.97 -1.83 2.47
N PRO A 120 -2.00 -0.97 2.80
CA PRO A 120 -2.22 0.46 2.88
C PRO A 120 -2.36 1.10 1.50
N ARG A 121 -2.84 2.34 1.49
CA ARG A 121 -3.11 3.12 0.29
C ARG A 121 -2.36 4.45 0.29
N ILE A 122 -2.07 4.95 -0.90
CA ILE A 122 -1.51 6.28 -1.15
C ILE A 122 -2.45 7.00 -2.10
N LEU A 123 -2.89 8.21 -1.72
CA LEU A 123 -3.47 9.17 -2.64
C LEU A 123 -2.35 9.86 -3.43
N LEU A 124 -2.39 9.70 -4.75
CA LEU A 124 -1.54 10.39 -5.71
C LEU A 124 -2.40 11.41 -6.47
N VAL A 125 -1.92 12.65 -6.55
CA VAL A 125 -2.47 13.67 -7.47
C VAL A 125 -1.32 14.26 -8.27
N ALA A 126 -1.48 14.37 -9.58
CA ALA A 126 -0.49 14.95 -10.46
C ALA A 126 -1.13 15.82 -11.54
N PHE A 127 -0.47 16.94 -11.83
CA PHE A 127 -0.89 17.89 -12.85
C PHE A 127 -0.18 17.63 -14.18
N ARG A 128 -0.88 17.83 -15.29
CA ARG A 128 -0.31 17.68 -16.63
C ARG A 128 0.45 18.95 -17.04
N GLU A 129 1.77 18.89 -17.11
CA GLU A 129 2.57 20.05 -17.52
C GLU A 129 2.67 20.18 -19.06
N GLY A 130 2.68 19.05 -19.78
CA GLY A 130 2.78 19.01 -21.25
C GLY A 130 2.36 17.66 -21.84
N GLU A 131 2.66 17.45 -23.12
CA GLU A 131 2.43 16.16 -23.77
C GLU A 131 3.30 15.08 -23.14
N GLY A 132 2.65 14.13 -22.46
CA GLY A 132 3.32 13.02 -21.79
C GLY A 132 4.26 13.48 -20.68
N LEU A 133 3.92 14.54 -19.93
CA LEU A 133 4.62 14.90 -18.70
C LEU A 133 3.63 15.28 -17.61
N PHE A 134 3.70 14.55 -16.51
CA PHE A 134 2.94 14.80 -15.30
C PHE A 134 3.88 15.17 -14.16
N ARG A 135 3.46 16.13 -13.34
CA ARG A 135 4.13 16.50 -12.08
C ARG A 135 3.25 16.12 -10.90
N ARG A 136 3.78 15.31 -10.00
CA ARG A 136 3.12 14.98 -8.74
C ARG A 136 3.05 16.21 -7.85
N VAL A 137 1.84 16.51 -7.38
CA VAL A 137 1.57 17.59 -6.42
C VAL A 137 1.16 17.07 -5.06
N VAL A 138 0.57 15.87 -4.99
CA VAL A 138 0.21 15.21 -3.74
C VAL A 138 0.67 13.76 -3.75
N ALA A 139 1.33 13.34 -2.67
CA ALA A 139 1.44 11.96 -2.24
C ALA A 139 1.06 11.91 -0.77
N ASN A 140 -0.07 11.29 -0.43
CA ASN A 140 -0.53 11.21 0.94
C ASN A 140 -0.97 9.80 1.31
N HIS A 141 -0.36 9.24 2.35
CA HIS A 141 -0.62 7.89 2.83
C HIS A 141 -1.33 7.85 4.20
N VAL A 142 -1.74 9.02 4.71
CA VAL A 142 -2.41 9.18 6.01
C VAL A 142 -3.91 9.40 5.84
N LEU A 143 -4.32 10.02 4.73
CA LEU A 143 -5.71 10.41 4.49
C LEU A 143 -6.66 9.21 4.39
N ILE A 144 -6.21 8.12 3.75
CA ILE A 144 -6.95 6.87 3.70
C ILE A 144 -6.36 5.96 4.77
N PRO A 145 -7.07 5.71 5.88
CA PRO A 145 -6.53 4.90 6.96
C PRO A 145 -6.30 3.47 6.48
N ARG A 146 -5.24 2.85 7.01
CA ARG A 146 -5.04 1.41 6.87
C ARG A 146 -6.21 0.71 7.56
N ARG A 147 -6.79 -0.29 6.90
CA ARG A 147 -7.81 -1.12 7.53
C ARG A 147 -7.14 -2.08 8.50
N ASP A 148 -7.49 -1.96 9.77
CA ASP A 148 -6.97 -2.72 10.89
C ASP A 148 -8.10 -3.32 11.73
N ASN A 149 -9.34 -3.33 11.22
CA ASN A 149 -10.47 -3.90 11.92
C ASN A 149 -11.26 -4.84 11.00
N PRO A 150 -11.39 -6.12 11.37
CA PRO A 150 -12.09 -7.10 10.55
C PRO A 150 -13.60 -6.81 10.43
N MET A 151 -14.17 -6.10 11.41
CA MET A 151 -15.57 -5.69 11.47
C MET A 151 -15.81 -4.29 10.89
N GLN A 152 -14.83 -3.69 10.22
CA GLN A 152 -15.00 -2.44 9.50
C GLN A 152 -15.10 -2.74 8.01
N GLU A 153 -16.03 -2.12 7.27
CA GLU A 153 -15.99 -2.15 5.80
C GLU A 153 -14.78 -1.39 5.24
N ASP A 154 -14.53 -1.53 3.94
CA ASP A 154 -13.47 -0.74 3.29
C ASP A 154 -13.74 0.76 3.46
N PRO A 155 -12.81 1.53 4.06
CA PRO A 155 -13.02 2.93 4.33
C PRO A 155 -13.14 3.79 3.06
N LEU A 156 -12.57 3.35 1.93
CA LEU A 156 -12.61 4.09 0.68
C LEU A 156 -13.82 3.64 -0.15
N ARG A 157 -14.77 4.56 -0.39
CA ARG A 157 -15.94 4.28 -1.24
C ARG A 157 -15.78 4.74 -2.66
N GLU A 158 -15.33 5.98 -2.83
CA GLU A 158 -15.30 6.63 -4.14
C GLU A 158 -14.25 7.73 -4.19
N ILE A 159 -13.64 7.86 -5.36
CA ILE A 159 -12.92 9.05 -5.80
C ILE A 159 -13.65 9.69 -6.98
N ALA A 160 -13.79 11.01 -6.96
CA ALA A 160 -14.45 11.74 -8.04
C ALA A 160 -13.76 13.09 -8.26
N ILE A 161 -13.73 13.51 -9.53
CA ILE A 161 -13.33 14.87 -9.91
C ILE A 161 -14.57 15.54 -10.48
N LYS A 162 -14.99 16.66 -9.88
CA LYS A 162 -16.16 17.43 -10.33
C LYS A 162 -15.84 18.91 -10.26
N ARG A 163 -15.89 19.59 -11.41
CA ARG A 163 -15.67 21.05 -11.53
C ARG A 163 -14.34 21.50 -10.90
N GLY A 164 -13.25 20.79 -11.21
CA GLY A 164 -11.92 21.11 -10.68
C GLY A 164 -11.66 20.68 -9.24
N VAL A 165 -12.62 20.05 -8.57
CA VAL A 165 -12.45 19.61 -7.18
C VAL A 165 -12.32 18.09 -7.12
N LEU A 166 -11.24 17.62 -6.49
CA LEU A 166 -11.09 16.23 -6.11
C LEU A 166 -11.87 15.96 -4.83
N THR A 167 -12.80 15.01 -4.89
CA THR A 167 -13.58 14.56 -3.72
C THR A 167 -13.24 13.10 -3.43
N LEU A 168 -12.83 12.84 -2.18
CA LEU A 168 -12.72 11.50 -1.63
C LEU A 168 -13.90 11.23 -0.69
N THR A 169 -14.63 10.17 -0.96
CA THR A 169 -15.70 9.68 -0.08
C THR A 169 -15.15 8.57 0.80
N LEU A 170 -14.95 8.91 2.07
CA LEU A 170 -14.58 7.95 3.12
C LEU A 170 -15.81 7.61 3.96
N GLU A 171 -16.02 6.33 4.21
CA GLU A 171 -17.08 5.84 5.09
C GLU A 171 -16.45 4.97 6.18
N ASN A 172 -16.97 5.09 7.41
CA ASN A 172 -16.55 4.22 8.50
C ASN A 172 -17.76 3.42 8.96
N PHE A 173 -18.00 2.29 8.29
CA PHE A 173 -19.12 1.42 8.62
C PHE A 173 -18.61 0.19 9.37
N MET A 174 -19.24 -0.11 10.50
CA MET A 174 -18.93 -1.29 11.31
C MET A 174 -20.02 -2.34 11.09
N ASN A 175 -19.64 -3.52 10.59
CA ASN A 175 -20.55 -4.66 10.57
C ASN A 175 -20.77 -5.16 12.00
N ALA A 176 -22.01 -5.06 12.48
CA ALA A 176 -22.41 -5.71 13.73
C ALA A 176 -22.30 -7.22 13.53
N GLY A 177 -21.33 -7.85 14.19
CA GLY A 177 -21.16 -9.30 14.15
C GLY A 177 -22.48 -10.04 14.38
N ALA A 178 -22.73 -11.09 13.61
CA ALA A 178 -23.86 -11.97 13.81
C ALA A 178 -23.67 -12.73 15.14
N GLY A 179 -24.14 -12.14 16.25
CA GLY A 179 -23.94 -12.73 17.57
C GLY A 179 -24.51 -11.89 18.71
N GLY A 180 -25.84 -11.72 18.75
CA GLY A 180 -26.52 -11.12 19.90
C GLY A 180 -27.89 -10.58 19.52
N ARG A 181 -28.94 -11.28 19.95
CA ARG A 181 -30.34 -10.84 19.78
C ARG A 181 -30.50 -9.39 20.27
N GLY A 182 -30.82 -8.47 19.36
CA GLY A 182 -31.58 -7.27 19.70
C GLY A 182 -30.87 -5.92 19.73
N MET A 183 -29.69 -5.73 19.11
CA MET A 183 -29.17 -4.38 18.89
C MET A 183 -29.37 -3.97 17.43
N ARG A 184 -30.23 -2.97 17.19
CA ARG A 184 -30.33 -2.34 15.87
C ARG A 184 -29.00 -1.62 15.59
N PRO A 185 -28.37 -1.81 14.42
CA PRO A 185 -27.16 -1.07 14.07
C PRO A 185 -27.46 0.43 14.09
N MET A 186 -26.68 1.19 14.85
CA MET A 186 -26.67 2.65 14.82
C MET A 186 -25.65 3.06 13.76
N PRO A 187 -26.04 3.61 12.60
CA PRO A 187 -25.07 4.15 11.65
C PRO A 187 -24.42 5.39 12.28
N PHE A 188 -23.12 5.32 12.58
CA PHE A 188 -22.32 6.52 12.78
C PHE A 188 -21.74 6.95 11.43
N ALA A 189 -22.60 7.46 10.54
CA ALA A 189 -22.21 7.95 9.23
C ALA A 189 -21.48 9.30 9.35
N GLY A 190 -20.17 9.25 9.62
CA GLY A 190 -19.31 10.42 9.50
C GLY A 190 -18.97 10.70 8.04
N ARG A 191 -19.91 11.25 7.26
CA ARG A 191 -19.62 11.64 5.86
C ARG A 191 -18.79 12.93 5.88
N ARG A 192 -17.48 12.82 5.72
CA ARG A 192 -16.60 13.98 5.53
C ARG A 192 -16.09 14.00 4.09
N PRO A 193 -16.74 14.73 3.17
CA PRO A 193 -16.11 15.04 1.91
C PRO A 193 -14.87 15.87 2.20
N ILE A 194 -13.70 15.36 1.85
CA ILE A 194 -12.47 16.14 1.84
C ILE A 194 -12.27 16.58 0.40
N SER A 195 -12.43 17.88 0.19
CA SER A 195 -12.23 18.55 -1.09
C SER A 195 -10.86 19.20 -1.09
N PHE A 196 -10.09 18.95 -2.13
CA PHE A 196 -8.82 19.62 -2.42
C PHE A 196 -9.00 20.57 -3.60
#